data_AF-A0A833DIU0-F1
#
_entry.id   AF-A0A833DIU0-F1
#
_cell.length_a   1.000
_cell.length_b   1.000
_cell.length_c   1.000
_cell.angle_alpha   90.00
_cell.angle_beta   90.00
_cell.angle_gamma   90.00
#
_symmetry.space_group_name_H-M   'P 1'
#
loop_
_entity.id
_entity.type
_entity.pdbx_description
1 polymer ?
#
loop_
_entity_poly.entity_id
_entity_poly.type
_entity_poly.pdbx_seq_one_letter_code
_entity_poly.pdbx_strand_id
1 'polypeptide(L)'
;MSAETTKSIDAIKFSVWSPNEIRKYSVAEISAPETYDEDGMSVQGGLMDGRLGTLEPGQKCLTCGNTSARCPGHFGHIELAEPVLHIAFIDSIHKLLLYTCRSCSRIKIPQKTLDEFSKIKKREFAYTVISQKRIPDQILEKAKKAKECPHCGKLQYELIFTKPTIFIEKSELGDNRLLPITIRERFSQIINEDLVLLNYDPSTARPEWFILQALPVPPVTVRPSIILETGIRSEDDLTHKMVDIIRVNQRLKESKEAGTPPLIVQDLVDLLQYHATTYFDNEVSGIPQAHHRSGRPLKTLTQRLKGKEGRFRGSLSGKRVDFSSRTVISPDPNLDLSEVGVPESVAKKLTIPVIITEWNIEKLKTLVTNGPEIFPGVNYVVRPDGVKIRLDFVEDRSVIADSLEMGYLVERHLMDGDIVLFNRQPSLHQMSIMAHHVRVLPGKTFRLHPSVCPPYNADFDGDEMNLHVPQSEEARAEAILLMRVQEQLISPRFGGPIIGGLRDFITGAYLLTKDDTTLTNQEFANYAMLGGYDGELPEPKIKNKEESFYSGKQLFSLFLPSDFNFVMTSKWSKGTGGKQKDVVIKNGELVSGVIDKSSIGAEEPESVL
;
A
#
# COMPACT_ATOMS: atom_id res chain seq x y z
N MET A 1 5.12 16.67 -26.87
CA MET A 1 5.98 15.91 -25.96
C MET A 1 6.39 14.64 -26.68
N SER A 2 7.68 14.37 -26.89
CA SER A 2 8.11 13.05 -27.34
C SER A 2 7.55 12.04 -26.34
N ALA A 3 6.76 11.08 -26.80
CA ALA A 3 6.30 9.98 -25.96
C ALA A 3 7.54 9.23 -25.45
N GLU A 4 8.07 9.64 -24.30
CA GLU A 4 9.04 8.84 -23.58
C GLU A 4 8.36 7.50 -23.36
N THR A 5 8.86 6.47 -24.04
CA THR A 5 8.36 5.11 -23.91
C THR A 5 8.54 4.70 -22.45
N THR A 6 7.47 4.80 -21.66
CA THR A 6 7.44 4.37 -20.28
C THR A 6 7.59 2.85 -20.27
N LYS A 7 8.71 2.35 -19.77
CA LYS A 7 8.93 0.92 -19.60
C LYS A 7 8.38 0.49 -18.26
N SER A 8 7.60 -0.59 -18.24
CA SER A 8 7.20 -1.27 -17.01
C SER A 8 8.34 -2.16 -16.50
N ILE A 9 8.37 -2.37 -15.18
CA ILE A 9 9.32 -3.29 -14.55
C ILE A 9 8.79 -4.72 -14.69
N ASP A 10 9.51 -5.57 -15.42
CA ASP A 10 9.13 -6.99 -15.63
C ASP A 10 9.52 -7.86 -14.42
N ALA A 11 10.76 -7.73 -13.94
CA ALA A 11 11.27 -8.51 -12.81
C ALA A 11 12.31 -7.75 -11.99
N ILE A 12 12.48 -8.16 -10.73
CA ILE A 12 13.51 -7.64 -9.81
C ILE A 12 14.45 -8.78 -9.44
N LYS A 13 15.73 -8.65 -9.78
CA LYS A 13 16.79 -9.60 -9.40
C LYS A 13 17.54 -9.07 -8.17
N PHE A 14 17.39 -9.75 -7.04
CA PHE A 14 18.12 -9.40 -5.82
C PHE A 14 19.56 -9.91 -5.89
N SER A 15 20.51 -9.08 -5.45
CA SER A 15 21.93 -9.42 -5.33
C SER A 15 22.51 -8.83 -4.04
N VAL A 16 23.62 -9.42 -3.59
CA VAL A 16 24.46 -8.83 -2.54
C VAL A 16 25.53 -7.99 -3.23
N TRP A 17 25.69 -6.75 -2.81
CA TRP A 17 26.66 -5.85 -3.43
C TRP A 17 28.08 -6.29 -3.13
N SER A 18 28.87 -6.48 -4.18
CA SER A 18 30.30 -6.67 -4.06
C SER A 18 30.98 -5.37 -3.62
N PRO A 19 32.15 -5.42 -2.95
CA PRO A 19 32.93 -4.23 -2.62
C PRO A 19 33.25 -3.35 -3.84
N ASN A 20 33.44 -3.97 -5.01
CA ASN A 20 33.71 -3.26 -6.26
C ASN A 20 32.48 -2.50 -6.76
N GLU A 21 31.28 -3.09 -6.66
CA GLU A 21 30.03 -2.42 -6.99
C GLU A 21 29.74 -1.26 -6.05
N ILE A 22 29.98 -1.43 -4.74
CA ILE A 22 29.82 -0.35 -3.74
C ILE A 22 30.67 0.85 -4.13
N ARG A 23 31.96 0.63 -4.45
CA ARG A 23 32.87 1.70 -4.88
C ARG A 23 32.45 2.31 -6.23
N LYS A 24 31.99 1.49 -7.16
CA LYS A 24 31.54 1.94 -8.49
C LYS A 24 30.28 2.79 -8.44
N TYR A 25 29.31 2.43 -7.60
CA TYR A 25 28.07 3.20 -7.43
C TYR A 25 28.24 4.41 -6.53
N SER A 26 29.35 4.48 -5.80
CA SER A 26 29.64 5.60 -4.93
C SER A 26 30.15 6.81 -5.69
N VAL A 27 29.62 7.99 -5.35
CA VAL A 27 30.10 9.27 -5.90
C VAL A 27 31.22 9.91 -5.07
N ALA A 28 31.39 9.46 -3.82
CA ALA A 28 32.36 10.02 -2.89
C ALA A 28 32.71 9.01 -1.80
N GLU A 29 34.01 8.96 -1.45
CA GLU A 29 34.48 8.34 -0.21
C GLU A 29 34.21 9.29 0.96
N ILE A 30 33.60 8.77 2.02
CA ILE A 30 33.27 9.53 3.23
C ILE A 30 34.28 9.18 4.31
N SER A 31 35.11 10.16 4.65
CA SER A 31 36.18 10.00 5.63
C SER A 31 35.97 10.88 6.86
N ALA A 32 35.30 12.04 6.74
CA ALA A 32 35.13 12.97 7.86
C ALA A 32 33.90 12.61 8.71
N PRO A 33 34.03 12.55 10.05
CA PRO A 33 32.90 12.30 10.95
C PRO A 33 32.05 13.56 11.21
N GLU A 34 32.55 14.73 10.87
CA GLU A 34 31.85 16.01 11.02
C GLU A 34 30.81 16.18 9.92
N THR A 35 29.63 16.69 10.27
CA THR A 35 28.51 16.90 9.34
C THR A 35 28.52 18.31 8.75
N TYR A 36 28.69 19.32 9.60
CA TYR A 36 28.77 20.74 9.23
C TYR A 36 29.99 21.39 9.89
N ASP A 37 30.52 22.42 9.22
CA ASP A 37 31.57 23.27 9.76
C ASP A 37 31.01 24.32 10.74
N GLU A 38 31.90 25.14 11.31
CA GLU A 38 31.54 26.21 12.25
C GLU A 38 30.65 27.29 11.60
N ASP A 39 30.72 27.44 10.27
CA ASP A 39 29.91 28.36 9.47
C ASP A 39 28.53 27.76 9.09
N GLY A 40 28.26 26.50 9.47
CA GLY A 40 27.01 25.80 9.20
C GLY A 40 26.89 25.25 7.77
N MET A 41 27.97 25.26 6.98
CA MET A 41 28.04 24.64 5.66
C MET A 41 28.41 23.16 5.76
N SER A 42 28.03 22.39 4.73
CA SER A 42 28.32 20.96 4.66
C SER A 42 29.82 20.72 4.49
N VAL A 43 30.41 19.88 5.35
CA VAL A 43 31.82 19.49 5.24
C VAL A 43 32.05 18.59 4.02
N GLN A 44 33.04 18.93 3.18
CA GLN A 44 33.43 18.11 2.04
C GLN A 44 34.06 16.79 2.51
N GLY A 45 33.62 15.66 1.97
CA GLY A 45 34.03 14.33 2.44
C GLY A 45 33.37 13.90 3.76
N GLY A 46 32.42 14.68 4.28
CA GLY A 46 31.57 14.35 5.43
C GLY A 46 30.23 13.72 5.02
N LEU A 47 29.42 13.34 6.01
CA LEU A 47 28.14 12.64 5.79
C LEU A 47 27.04 13.49 5.12
N MET A 48 27.21 14.82 5.09
CA MET A 48 26.30 15.77 4.47
C MET A 48 26.91 16.41 3.21
N ASP A 49 27.93 15.79 2.61
CA ASP A 49 28.56 16.26 1.37
C ASP A 49 27.51 16.48 0.26
N GLY A 50 27.54 17.66 -0.37
CA GLY A 50 26.59 18.06 -1.42
C GLY A 50 26.59 17.17 -2.68
N ARG A 51 27.59 16.28 -2.82
CA ARG A 51 27.60 15.21 -3.85
C ARG A 51 26.60 14.11 -3.56
N LEU A 52 26.28 13.83 -2.29
CA LEU A 52 25.34 12.77 -1.88
C LEU A 52 23.86 13.16 -2.07
N GLY A 53 23.59 14.45 -2.32
CA GLY A 53 22.26 15.00 -2.51
C GLY A 53 22.13 16.37 -1.88
N THR A 54 20.93 16.94 -1.96
CA THR A 54 20.61 18.23 -1.33
C THR A 54 19.20 18.16 -0.72
N LEU A 55 19.04 18.74 0.47
CA LEU A 55 17.75 18.87 1.17
C LEU A 55 17.21 20.30 1.09
N GLU A 56 18.10 21.29 1.04
CA GLU A 56 17.75 22.70 1.16
C GLU A 56 17.07 23.20 -0.13
N PRO A 57 15.91 23.88 -0.03
CA PRO A 57 15.28 24.52 -1.18
C PRO A 57 16.23 25.52 -1.86
N GLY A 58 16.38 25.41 -3.18
CA GLY A 58 17.22 26.31 -3.98
C GLY A 58 18.68 25.87 -4.13
N GLN A 59 19.19 25.00 -3.26
CA GLN A 59 20.51 24.40 -3.45
C GLN A 59 20.43 23.33 -4.57
N LYS A 60 21.49 23.28 -5.40
CA LYS A 60 21.64 22.28 -6.45
C LYS A 60 22.59 21.19 -5.99
N CYS A 61 22.26 19.94 -6.32
CA CYS A 61 23.15 18.82 -6.05
C CYS A 61 24.42 18.92 -6.91
N LEU A 62 25.59 18.68 -6.30
CA LEU A 62 26.87 18.75 -7.01
C LEU A 62 27.08 17.60 -8.00
N THR A 63 26.31 16.51 -7.90
CA THR A 63 26.41 15.35 -8.79
C THR A 63 25.45 15.43 -9.98
N CYS A 64 24.16 15.70 -9.74
CA CYS A 64 23.15 15.71 -10.81
C CYS A 64 22.66 17.10 -11.24
N GLY A 65 23.02 18.17 -10.52
CA GLY A 65 22.57 19.54 -10.82
C GLY A 65 21.09 19.82 -10.52
N ASN A 66 20.31 18.80 -10.14
CA ASN A 66 18.91 18.93 -9.78
C ASN A 66 18.74 19.58 -8.39
N THR A 67 17.57 20.20 -8.19
CA THR A 67 17.12 20.71 -6.89
C THR A 67 16.61 19.56 -5.99
N SER A 68 16.40 19.84 -4.71
CA SER A 68 15.96 18.84 -3.72
C SER A 68 14.71 18.05 -4.13
N ALA A 69 13.75 18.68 -4.82
CA ALA A 69 12.51 18.03 -5.26
C ALA A 69 12.71 16.98 -6.36
N ARG A 70 13.74 17.12 -7.21
CA ARG A 70 14.00 16.22 -8.36
C ARG A 70 15.27 15.38 -8.20
N CYS A 71 16.06 15.65 -7.16
CA CYS A 71 17.28 14.89 -6.90
C CYS A 71 16.92 13.50 -6.33
N PRO A 72 17.32 12.40 -6.97
CA PRO A 72 17.08 11.06 -6.43
C PRO A 72 17.95 10.75 -5.19
N GLY A 73 19.02 11.52 -4.98
CA GLY A 73 20.08 11.22 -4.03
C GLY A 73 21.13 10.28 -4.62
N HIS A 74 22.35 10.33 -4.08
CA HIS A 74 23.51 9.57 -4.57
C HIS A 74 24.23 8.88 -3.42
N PHE A 75 24.67 7.63 -3.65
CA PHE A 75 25.33 6.83 -2.63
C PHE A 75 26.79 7.26 -2.43
N GLY A 76 27.24 7.25 -1.18
CA GLY A 76 28.66 7.32 -0.81
C GLY A 76 29.19 5.94 -0.42
N HIS A 77 30.45 5.87 -0.04
CA HIS A 77 30.98 4.68 0.64
C HIS A 77 31.99 5.07 1.72
N ILE A 78 32.13 4.22 2.72
CA ILE A 78 33.19 4.28 3.73
C ILE A 78 34.08 3.06 3.50
N GLU A 79 35.37 3.26 3.29
CA GLU A 79 36.35 2.18 3.22
C GLU A 79 36.70 1.72 4.65
N LEU A 80 36.39 0.46 4.98
CA LEU A 80 36.61 -0.08 6.32
C LEU A 80 38.07 -0.49 6.49
N ALA A 81 38.68 -0.09 7.62
CA ALA A 81 40.07 -0.39 7.96
C ALA A 81 40.30 -1.89 8.31
N GLU A 82 39.23 -2.61 8.65
CA GLU A 82 39.18 -4.07 8.77
C GLU A 82 37.85 -4.57 8.20
N PRO A 83 37.79 -5.80 7.66
CA PRO A 83 36.55 -6.40 7.21
C PRO A 83 35.59 -6.64 8.38
N VAL A 84 34.30 -6.40 8.16
CA VAL A 84 33.25 -6.52 9.19
C VAL A 84 32.23 -7.58 8.77
N LEU A 85 31.82 -8.44 9.69
CA LEU A 85 30.81 -9.46 9.41
C LEU A 85 29.42 -8.82 9.35
N HIS A 86 28.67 -9.05 8.27
CA HIS A 86 27.31 -8.53 8.15
C HIS A 86 26.33 -9.38 8.98
N ILE A 87 25.63 -8.75 9.93
CA ILE A 87 24.76 -9.44 10.91
C ILE A 87 23.68 -10.33 10.26
N ALA A 88 23.05 -9.86 9.18
CA ALA A 88 21.98 -10.63 8.50
C ALA A 88 22.47 -11.95 7.88
N PHE A 89 23.77 -12.10 7.63
CA PHE A 89 24.35 -13.29 6.99
C PHE A 89 25.10 -14.19 7.98
N ILE A 90 25.08 -13.90 9.29
CA ILE A 90 25.85 -14.66 10.28
C ILE A 90 25.50 -16.15 10.29
N ASP A 91 24.22 -16.50 10.23
CA ASP A 91 23.82 -17.92 10.19
C ASP A 91 24.30 -18.61 8.90
N SER A 92 24.33 -17.88 7.78
CA SER A 92 24.88 -18.36 6.51
C SER A 92 26.40 -18.54 6.57
N ILE A 93 27.12 -17.58 7.15
CA ILE A 93 28.56 -17.63 7.39
C ILE A 93 28.90 -18.83 8.28
N HIS A 94 28.16 -19.04 9.36
CA HIS A 94 28.33 -20.19 10.25
C HIS A 94 28.16 -21.52 9.49
N LYS A 95 27.09 -21.65 8.70
CA LYS A 95 26.87 -22.85 7.87
C LYS A 95 27.99 -23.05 6.84
N LEU A 96 28.46 -21.99 6.19
CA LEU A 96 29.56 -22.05 5.22
C LEU A 96 30.90 -22.47 5.81
N LEU A 97 31.23 -21.99 7.01
CA LEU A 97 32.40 -22.46 7.76
C LEU A 97 32.29 -23.95 8.11
N LEU A 98 31.07 -24.44 8.37
CA LEU A 98 30.83 -25.87 8.63
C LEU A 98 30.79 -26.73 7.35
N TYR A 99 30.42 -26.18 6.20
CA TYR A 99 30.43 -26.90 4.92
C TYR A 99 31.85 -27.13 4.40
N THR A 100 32.68 -26.09 4.48
CA THR A 100 33.96 -26.01 3.78
C THR A 100 35.11 -26.51 4.65
N CYS A 101 36.18 -26.96 4.00
CA CYS A 101 37.43 -27.32 4.65
C CYS A 101 38.24 -26.06 4.99
N ARG A 102 38.85 -26.02 6.18
CA ARG A 102 39.67 -24.88 6.64
C ARG A 102 40.84 -24.49 5.72
N SER A 103 41.34 -25.41 4.90
CA SER A 103 42.57 -25.21 4.12
C SER A 103 42.39 -25.25 2.62
N CYS A 104 41.46 -26.03 2.08
CA CYS A 104 41.22 -26.10 0.64
C CYS A 104 39.90 -25.47 0.22
N SER A 105 39.09 -25.00 1.18
CA SER A 105 37.77 -24.38 0.98
C SER A 105 36.76 -25.20 0.16
N ARG A 106 37.07 -26.46 -0.17
CA ARG A 106 36.13 -27.43 -0.77
C ARG A 106 35.17 -27.96 0.27
N ILE A 107 33.99 -28.40 -0.18
CA ILE A 107 33.00 -29.05 0.68
C ILE A 107 33.61 -30.32 1.31
N LYS A 108 33.38 -30.55 2.60
CA LYS A 108 33.91 -31.71 3.36
C LYS A 108 33.17 -33.01 3.06
N ILE A 109 32.93 -33.32 1.78
CA ILE A 109 32.22 -34.52 1.32
C ILE A 109 32.99 -35.12 0.14
N PRO A 110 33.07 -36.46 0.01
CA PRO A 110 33.70 -37.09 -1.14
C PRO A 110 33.04 -36.68 -2.47
N GLN A 111 33.85 -36.52 -3.52
CA GLN A 111 33.39 -36.09 -4.85
C GLN A 111 32.26 -36.95 -5.42
N LYS A 112 32.31 -38.29 -5.21
CA LYS A 112 31.25 -39.22 -5.66
C LYS A 112 29.85 -38.80 -5.18
N THR A 113 29.74 -38.40 -3.92
CA THR A 113 28.47 -37.97 -3.32
C THR A 113 28.06 -36.58 -3.81
N LEU A 114 29.02 -35.69 -4.08
CA LEU A 114 28.74 -34.37 -4.67
C LEU A 114 28.18 -34.52 -6.09
N ASP A 115 28.71 -35.45 -6.87
CA ASP A 115 28.24 -35.74 -8.24
C ASP A 115 26.82 -36.33 -8.22
N GLU A 116 26.47 -37.16 -7.23
CA GLU A 116 25.10 -37.64 -7.01
C GLU A 116 24.14 -36.48 -6.71
N PHE A 117 24.50 -35.58 -5.80
CA PHE A 117 23.68 -34.40 -5.50
C PHE A 117 23.54 -33.47 -6.71
N SER A 118 24.62 -33.29 -7.49
CA SER A 118 24.60 -32.51 -8.73
C SER A 118 23.64 -33.10 -9.76
N LYS A 119 23.64 -34.43 -9.94
CA LYS A 119 22.69 -35.14 -10.82
C LYS A 119 21.25 -34.96 -10.35
N ILE A 120 21.00 -35.03 -9.05
CA ILE A 120 19.65 -34.82 -8.49
C ILE A 120 19.18 -33.40 -8.79
N LYS A 121 20.05 -32.39 -8.64
CA LYS A 121 19.71 -30.99 -8.85
C LYS A 121 19.44 -30.62 -10.32
N LYS A 122 20.06 -31.33 -11.27
CA LYS A 122 19.86 -31.13 -12.71
C LYS A 122 18.57 -31.75 -13.26
N ARG A 123 17.87 -32.61 -12.50
CA ARG A 123 16.59 -33.18 -12.96
C ARG A 123 15.50 -32.12 -12.89
N GLU A 124 14.66 -32.00 -13.92
CA GLU A 124 13.60 -30.98 -14.04
C GLU A 124 12.63 -30.92 -12.84
N PHE A 125 12.40 -32.05 -12.15
CA PHE A 125 11.58 -32.14 -10.94
C PHE A 125 12.24 -31.57 -9.66
N ALA A 126 13.50 -31.12 -9.72
CA ALA A 126 14.26 -30.65 -8.56
C ALA A 126 13.92 -29.21 -8.13
N TYR A 127 13.03 -28.52 -8.84
CA TYR A 127 12.56 -27.17 -8.51
C TYR A 127 11.48 -27.11 -7.43
N THR A 128 11.11 -28.22 -6.78
CA THR A 128 10.27 -28.13 -5.58
C THR A 128 11.06 -27.46 -4.45
N VAL A 129 10.47 -26.47 -3.78
CA VAL A 129 11.09 -25.73 -2.66
C VAL A 129 11.62 -26.68 -1.56
N ILE A 130 10.97 -27.84 -1.42
CA ILE A 130 11.33 -28.91 -0.49
C ILE A 130 12.65 -29.60 -0.88
N SER A 131 12.85 -29.94 -2.16
CA SER A 131 14.09 -30.57 -2.61
C SER A 131 15.28 -29.62 -2.56
N GLN A 132 15.06 -28.33 -2.83
CA GLN A 132 16.13 -27.33 -2.79
C GLN A 132 16.68 -27.11 -1.37
N LYS A 133 15.83 -27.10 -0.33
CA LYS A 133 16.30 -26.96 1.06
C LYS A 133 16.95 -28.22 1.61
N ARG A 134 16.45 -29.40 1.20
CA ARG A 134 16.92 -30.70 1.72
C ARG A 134 18.38 -31.00 1.39
N ILE A 135 18.86 -30.64 0.20
CA ILE A 135 20.22 -30.98 -0.25
C ILE A 135 21.29 -30.28 0.60
N PRO A 136 21.29 -28.94 0.78
CA PRO A 136 22.23 -28.27 1.67
C PRO A 136 22.19 -28.80 3.11
N ASP A 137 20.99 -29.08 3.65
CA ASP A 137 20.88 -29.60 5.02
C ASP A 137 21.51 -31.01 5.15
N GLN A 138 21.32 -31.88 4.16
CA GLN A 138 21.99 -33.19 4.12
C GLN A 138 23.52 -33.07 3.97
N ILE A 139 23.98 -32.10 3.17
CA ILE A 139 25.40 -31.78 3.05
C ILE A 139 25.91 -31.32 4.41
N LEU A 140 25.16 -30.51 5.15
CA LEU A 140 25.56 -29.97 6.45
C LEU A 140 25.73 -31.08 7.48
N GLU A 141 24.78 -32.00 7.56
CA GLU A 141 24.84 -33.15 8.48
C GLU A 141 26.03 -34.06 8.19
N LYS A 142 26.33 -34.32 6.92
CA LYS A 142 27.49 -35.12 6.51
C LYS A 142 28.81 -34.37 6.77
N ALA A 143 28.88 -33.08 6.45
CA ALA A 143 30.07 -32.25 6.62
C ALA A 143 30.44 -31.99 8.09
N LYS A 144 29.46 -31.95 9.00
CA LYS A 144 29.68 -31.85 10.45
C LYS A 144 30.36 -33.09 11.03
N LYS A 145 30.09 -34.28 10.49
CA LYS A 145 30.66 -35.55 10.97
C LYS A 145 32.07 -35.83 10.42
N ALA A 146 32.48 -35.11 9.37
CA ALA A 146 33.78 -35.30 8.74
C ALA A 146 34.92 -34.70 9.59
N LYS A 147 35.74 -35.57 10.21
CA LYS A 147 36.94 -35.18 10.98
C LYS A 147 38.14 -34.87 10.09
N GLU A 148 38.22 -35.50 8.93
CA GLU A 148 39.28 -35.31 7.94
C GLU A 148 38.68 -34.84 6.61
N CYS A 149 39.41 -33.98 5.90
CA CYS A 149 38.98 -33.50 4.59
C CYS A 149 39.23 -34.58 3.52
N PRO A 150 38.19 -35.00 2.74
CA PRO A 150 38.35 -35.96 1.67
C PRO A 150 39.23 -35.49 0.50
N HIS A 151 39.50 -34.18 0.38
CA HIS A 151 40.24 -33.59 -0.73
C HIS A 151 41.70 -33.30 -0.40
N CYS A 152 42.01 -32.83 0.82
CA CYS A 152 43.38 -32.44 1.20
C CYS A 152 43.95 -33.19 2.40
N GLY A 153 43.19 -34.12 3.00
CA GLY A 153 43.66 -34.96 4.12
C GLY A 153 43.89 -34.22 5.45
N LYS A 154 43.66 -32.90 5.52
CA LYS A 154 43.87 -32.15 6.75
C LYS A 154 42.75 -32.39 7.76
N LEU A 155 43.14 -32.52 9.04
CA LEU A 155 42.24 -32.56 10.18
C LEU A 155 41.43 -31.27 10.28
N GLN A 156 40.14 -31.44 10.58
CA GLN A 156 39.18 -30.37 10.82
C GLN A 156 39.03 -30.13 12.31
N TYR A 157 39.03 -28.87 12.69
CA TYR A 157 38.83 -28.46 14.08
C TYR A 157 37.34 -28.27 14.38
N GLU A 158 36.99 -28.40 15.66
CA GLU A 158 35.65 -28.12 16.12
C GLU A 158 35.42 -26.59 16.13
N LEU A 159 34.33 -26.15 15.51
CA LEU A 159 33.94 -24.74 15.44
C LEU A 159 32.88 -24.45 16.50
N ILE A 160 33.18 -23.54 17.42
CA ILE A 160 32.23 -22.99 18.37
C ILE A 160 31.75 -21.64 17.87
N PHE A 161 30.44 -21.49 17.78
CA PHE A 161 29.79 -20.24 17.43
C PHE A 161 29.13 -19.63 18.66
N THR A 162 29.71 -18.54 19.16
CA THR A 162 29.15 -17.73 20.22
C THR A 162 28.40 -16.57 19.58
N LYS A 163 27.06 -16.61 19.64
CA LYS A 163 26.22 -15.53 19.14
C LYS A 163 26.57 -14.23 19.87
N PRO A 164 26.63 -13.09 19.16
CA PRO A 164 26.09 -12.83 17.82
C PRO A 164 27.09 -12.92 16.66
N THR A 165 28.41 -12.77 16.87
CA THR A 165 29.39 -12.60 15.77
C THR A 165 30.73 -13.30 16.00
N ILE A 166 30.89 -14.07 17.08
CA ILE A 166 32.18 -14.63 17.49
C ILE A 166 32.29 -16.10 17.07
N PHE A 167 33.36 -16.41 16.33
CA PHE A 167 33.69 -17.76 15.87
C PHE A 167 35.03 -18.20 16.48
N ILE A 168 35.07 -19.38 17.10
CA ILE A 168 36.25 -19.93 17.75
C ILE A 168 36.52 -21.34 17.20
N GLU A 169 37.76 -21.60 16.77
CA GLU A 169 38.23 -22.94 16.39
C GLU A 169 39.01 -23.57 17.55
N LYS A 170 38.56 -24.74 18.01
CA LYS A 170 39.27 -25.52 19.02
C LYS A 170 40.36 -26.37 18.38
N SER A 171 41.60 -26.01 18.64
CA SER A 171 42.78 -26.80 18.26
C SER A 171 43.34 -27.54 19.48
N GLU A 172 44.18 -28.55 19.26
CA GLU A 172 44.91 -29.24 20.34
C GLU A 172 45.86 -28.30 21.11
N LEU A 173 46.22 -27.15 20.52
CA LEU A 173 47.11 -26.14 21.08
C LEU A 173 46.36 -24.99 21.79
N GLY A 174 45.02 -25.00 21.77
CA GLY A 174 44.16 -23.98 22.39
C GLY A 174 43.03 -23.47 21.48
N ASP A 175 42.23 -22.57 22.04
CA ASP A 175 41.08 -21.93 21.39
C ASP A 175 41.54 -20.72 20.57
N ASN A 176 41.37 -20.76 19.24
CA ASN A 176 41.76 -19.68 18.34
C ASN A 176 40.54 -18.95 17.79
N ARG A 177 40.46 -17.63 17.98
CA ARG A 177 39.36 -16.80 17.47
C ARG A 177 39.56 -16.51 15.99
N LEU A 178 38.55 -16.81 15.17
CA LEU A 178 38.56 -16.48 13.75
C LEU A 178 38.24 -15.00 13.54
N LEU A 179 39.19 -14.27 12.96
CA LEU A 179 38.99 -12.89 12.53
C LEU A 179 38.21 -12.83 11.22
N PRO A 180 37.42 -11.77 10.97
CA PRO A 180 36.65 -11.61 9.74
C PRO A 180 37.50 -11.69 8.46
N ILE A 181 38.73 -11.18 8.50
CA ILE A 181 39.66 -11.24 7.36
C ILE A 181 40.00 -12.69 6.97
N THR A 182 40.28 -13.54 7.96
CA THR A 182 40.58 -14.97 7.74
C THR A 182 39.37 -15.73 7.21
N ILE A 183 38.17 -15.41 7.70
CA ILE A 183 36.92 -15.99 7.20
C ILE A 183 36.71 -15.62 5.73
N ARG A 184 36.93 -14.34 5.38
CA ARG A 184 36.81 -13.84 4.01
C ARG A 184 37.79 -14.51 3.05
N GLU A 185 39.06 -14.66 3.45
CA GLU A 185 40.07 -15.35 2.64
C GLU A 185 39.63 -16.79 2.33
N ARG A 186 39.15 -17.53 3.33
CA ARG A 186 38.63 -18.89 3.12
C ARG A 186 37.47 -18.90 2.13
N PHE A 187 36.53 -17.96 2.25
CA PHE A 187 35.37 -17.87 1.35
C PHE A 187 35.73 -17.47 -0.08
N SER A 188 36.78 -16.67 -0.26
CA SER A 188 37.25 -16.27 -1.58
C SER A 188 37.74 -17.44 -2.45
N GLN A 189 38.22 -18.51 -1.78
CA GLN A 189 38.77 -19.73 -2.40
C GLN A 189 37.71 -20.80 -2.75
N ILE A 190 36.44 -20.59 -2.39
CA ILE A 190 35.37 -21.55 -2.70
C ILE A 190 35.08 -21.51 -4.21
N ILE A 191 35.00 -22.69 -4.84
CA ILE A 191 34.69 -22.80 -6.27
C ILE A 191 33.20 -22.61 -6.56
N ASN A 192 32.88 -22.06 -7.74
CA ASN A 192 31.51 -21.76 -8.16
C ASN A 192 30.60 -23.01 -8.18
N GLU A 193 31.13 -24.17 -8.54
CA GLU A 193 30.37 -25.44 -8.57
C GLU A 193 29.88 -25.84 -7.18
N ASP A 194 30.72 -25.68 -6.15
CA ASP A 194 30.39 -25.96 -4.76
C ASP A 194 29.33 -24.95 -4.25
N LEU A 195 29.42 -23.67 -4.64
CA LEU A 195 28.41 -22.65 -4.31
C LEU A 195 27.05 -22.97 -4.90
N VAL A 196 27.00 -23.37 -6.17
CA VAL A 196 25.76 -23.77 -6.84
C VAL A 196 25.13 -24.94 -6.08
N LEU A 197 25.90 -25.94 -5.65
CA LEU A 197 25.36 -27.06 -4.84
C LEU A 197 24.73 -26.58 -3.52
N LEU A 198 25.32 -25.58 -2.88
CA LEU A 198 24.85 -24.98 -1.63
C LEU A 198 23.69 -23.98 -1.79
N ASN A 199 23.14 -23.82 -3.01
CA ASN A 199 22.11 -22.83 -3.37
C ASN A 199 22.57 -21.37 -3.31
N TYR A 200 23.86 -21.10 -3.50
CA TYR A 200 24.35 -19.75 -3.76
C TYR A 200 24.57 -19.57 -5.26
N ASP A 201 24.07 -18.47 -5.82
CA ASP A 201 24.33 -18.09 -7.20
C ASP A 201 25.65 -17.28 -7.25
N PRO A 202 26.70 -17.78 -7.94
CA PRO A 202 28.01 -17.13 -8.00
C PRO A 202 27.98 -15.73 -8.62
N SER A 203 26.95 -15.43 -9.43
CA SER A 203 26.83 -14.12 -10.08
C SER A 203 26.21 -13.05 -9.19
N THR A 204 25.42 -13.44 -8.18
CA THR A 204 24.59 -12.51 -7.39
C THR A 204 24.91 -12.50 -5.91
N ALA A 205 25.39 -13.59 -5.34
CA ALA A 205 25.59 -13.71 -3.90
C ALA A 205 26.79 -14.60 -3.59
N ARG A 206 28.00 -14.06 -3.81
CA ARG A 206 29.22 -14.74 -3.38
C ARG A 206 29.43 -14.61 -1.86
N PRO A 207 29.84 -15.69 -1.17
CA PRO A 207 30.01 -15.67 0.28
C PRO A 207 30.98 -14.65 0.84
N GLU A 208 32.05 -14.30 0.11
CA GLU A 208 33.01 -13.32 0.62
C GLU A 208 32.42 -11.89 0.67
N TRP A 209 31.29 -11.62 0.00
CA TRP A 209 30.58 -10.35 0.09
C TRP A 209 29.74 -10.23 1.37
N PHE A 210 29.53 -11.32 2.11
CA PHE A 210 28.91 -11.26 3.44
C PHE A 210 29.83 -10.62 4.49
N ILE A 211 31.12 -10.49 4.17
CA ILE A 211 32.10 -9.76 4.96
C ILE A 211 32.35 -8.42 4.25
N LEU A 212 31.86 -7.35 4.87
CA LEU A 212 31.93 -6.00 4.32
C LEU A 212 33.37 -5.49 4.36
N GLN A 213 33.85 -5.00 3.21
CA GLN A 213 35.09 -4.23 3.13
C GLN A 213 34.83 -2.73 2.93
N ALA A 214 33.73 -2.42 2.24
CA ALA A 214 33.23 -1.07 2.10
C ALA A 214 31.79 -1.06 2.59
N LEU A 215 31.42 -0.01 3.31
CA LEU A 215 30.05 0.21 3.78
C LEU A 215 29.38 1.25 2.87
N PRO A 216 28.26 0.94 2.21
CA PRO A 216 27.56 1.93 1.40
C PRO A 216 26.92 2.99 2.29
N VAL A 217 27.11 4.26 1.94
CA VAL A 217 26.52 5.40 2.64
C VAL A 217 25.22 5.79 1.93
N PRO A 218 24.06 5.71 2.60
CA PRO A 218 22.81 6.11 1.99
C PRO A 218 22.81 7.62 1.70
N PRO A 219 22.14 8.03 0.60
CA PRO A 219 22.00 9.43 0.23
C PRO A 219 21.41 10.29 1.34
N VAL A 220 21.66 11.60 1.26
CA VAL A 220 21.12 12.58 2.21
C VAL A 220 19.58 12.61 2.17
N THR A 221 18.97 12.37 1.00
CA THR A 221 17.50 12.29 0.82
C THR A 221 16.85 11.18 1.66
N VAL A 222 17.59 10.13 2.01
CA VAL A 222 17.11 9.02 2.85
C VAL A 222 17.30 9.31 4.35
N ARG A 223 18.16 10.28 4.68
CA ARG A 223 18.54 10.70 6.04
C ARG A 223 18.26 12.19 6.26
N PRO A 224 16.99 12.63 6.20
CA PRO A 224 16.67 14.05 6.36
C PRO A 224 16.95 14.53 7.77
N SER A 225 17.55 15.71 7.90
CA SER A 225 17.67 16.44 9.17
C SER A 225 16.37 17.18 9.48
N ILE A 226 16.03 17.30 10.76
CA ILE A 226 14.87 18.08 11.24
C ILE A 226 15.39 19.32 11.94
N ILE A 227 14.90 20.49 11.54
CA ILE A 227 15.17 21.74 12.26
C ILE A 227 14.10 21.86 13.35
N LEU A 228 14.53 21.90 14.61
CA LEU A 228 13.64 22.13 15.75
C LEU A 228 13.20 23.60 15.78
N GLU A 229 12.10 23.90 16.48
CA GLU A 229 11.61 25.28 16.64
C GLU A 229 12.66 26.23 17.27
N THR A 230 13.61 25.67 18.02
CA THR A 230 14.75 26.39 18.61
C THR A 230 15.83 26.79 17.58
N GLY A 231 15.67 26.41 16.30
CA GLY A 231 16.65 26.62 15.24
C GLY A 231 17.80 25.59 15.23
N ILE A 232 17.84 24.68 16.21
CA ILE A 232 18.86 23.63 16.28
C ILE A 232 18.51 22.50 15.29
N ARG A 233 19.50 22.09 14.50
CA ARG A 233 19.40 20.92 13.61
C ARG A 233 19.51 19.64 14.41
N SER A 234 18.48 18.80 14.35
CA SER A 234 18.51 17.42 14.82
C SER A 234 18.76 16.50 13.64
N GLU A 235 19.90 15.81 13.69
CA GLU A 235 20.27 14.85 12.65
C GLU A 235 19.47 13.54 12.74
N ASP A 236 19.46 12.82 11.63
CA ASP A 236 18.81 11.51 11.53
C ASP A 236 19.56 10.44 12.35
N ASP A 237 18.82 9.48 12.91
CA ASP A 237 19.38 8.38 13.72
C ASP A 237 20.44 7.55 12.93
N LEU A 238 20.29 7.40 11.60
CA LEU A 238 21.31 6.73 10.77
C LEU A 238 22.57 7.58 10.67
N THR A 239 22.44 8.89 10.47
CA THR A 239 23.58 9.81 10.41
C THR A 239 24.40 9.71 11.70
N HIS A 240 23.75 9.78 12.87
CA HIS A 240 24.42 9.63 14.16
C HIS A 240 25.24 8.34 14.25
N LYS A 241 24.65 7.21 13.82
CA LYS A 241 25.34 5.93 13.93
C LYS A 241 26.52 5.82 12.94
N MET A 242 26.40 6.41 11.77
CA MET A 242 27.47 6.46 10.78
C MET A 242 28.64 7.32 11.24
N VAL A 243 28.39 8.42 11.95
CA VAL A 243 29.45 9.22 12.59
C VAL A 243 30.28 8.35 13.53
N ASP A 244 29.63 7.53 14.37
CA ASP A 244 30.35 6.64 15.28
C ASP A 244 31.19 5.59 14.52
N ILE A 245 30.65 5.02 13.43
CA ILE A 245 31.39 4.07 12.57
C ILE A 245 32.65 4.75 12.00
N ILE A 246 32.52 5.96 11.45
CA ILE A 246 33.65 6.69 10.86
C ILE A 246 34.72 6.98 11.92
N ARG A 247 34.32 7.47 13.11
CA ARG A 247 35.27 7.77 14.21
C ARG A 247 36.07 6.54 14.64
N VAL A 248 35.40 5.40 14.83
CA VAL A 248 36.08 4.16 15.22
C VAL A 248 36.95 3.64 14.09
N ASN A 249 36.50 3.75 12.83
CA ASN A 249 37.25 3.34 11.66
C ASN A 249 38.54 4.15 11.46
N GLN A 250 38.49 5.47 11.62
CA GLN A 250 39.66 6.34 11.59
C GLN A 250 40.64 5.99 12.71
N ARG A 251 40.14 5.88 13.95
CA ARG A 251 40.97 5.51 15.11
C ARG A 251 41.64 4.16 14.94
N LEU A 252 40.94 3.18 14.35
CA LEU A 252 41.49 1.87 14.03
C LEU A 252 42.60 1.94 12.99
N LYS A 253 42.42 2.75 11.95
CA LYS A 253 43.44 2.98 10.91
C LYS A 253 44.70 3.61 11.49
N GLU A 254 44.56 4.70 12.24
CA GLU A 254 45.67 5.39 12.92
C GLU A 254 46.40 4.47 13.92
N SER A 255 45.65 3.70 14.72
CA SER A 255 46.25 2.81 15.73
C SER A 255 47.10 1.71 15.10
N LYS A 256 46.69 1.21 13.92
CA LYS A 256 47.47 0.23 13.16
C LYS A 256 48.74 0.83 12.56
N GLU A 257 48.63 2.01 11.96
CA GLU A 257 49.77 2.72 11.37
C GLU A 257 50.81 3.10 12.44
N ALA A 258 50.35 3.42 13.65
CA ALA A 258 51.19 3.74 14.81
C ALA A 258 51.86 2.51 15.47
N GLY A 259 51.57 1.28 15.04
CA GLY A 259 52.17 0.07 15.62
C GLY A 259 51.67 -0.28 17.03
N THR A 260 50.42 0.06 17.35
CA THR A 260 49.80 -0.19 18.66
C THR A 260 49.74 -1.69 19.00
N PRO A 261 49.85 -2.10 20.29
CA PRO A 261 49.72 -3.50 20.68
C PRO A 261 48.47 -4.22 20.13
N PRO A 262 48.57 -5.49 19.69
CA PRO A 262 47.48 -6.21 19.03
C PRO A 262 46.18 -6.28 19.84
N LEU A 263 46.25 -6.31 21.17
CA LEU A 263 45.08 -6.36 22.04
C LEU A 263 44.18 -5.13 21.88
N ILE A 264 44.78 -3.94 21.82
CA ILE A 264 44.03 -2.68 21.65
C ILE A 264 43.42 -2.60 20.26
N VAL A 265 44.15 -3.07 19.23
CA VAL A 265 43.63 -3.14 17.86
C VAL A 265 42.43 -4.09 17.80
N GLN A 266 42.48 -5.22 18.50
CA GLN A 266 41.38 -6.17 18.58
C GLN A 266 40.13 -5.57 19.25
N ASP A 267 40.30 -4.81 20.34
CA ASP A 267 39.19 -4.10 20.99
C ASP A 267 38.54 -3.06 20.05
N LEU A 268 39.35 -2.35 19.25
CA LEU A 268 38.84 -1.40 18.25
C LEU A 268 38.10 -2.10 17.11
N VAL A 269 38.55 -3.28 16.67
CA VAL A 269 37.86 -4.10 15.67
C VAL A 269 36.51 -4.58 16.21
N ASP A 270 36.45 -5.01 17.47
CA ASP A 270 35.20 -5.43 18.12
C ASP A 270 34.23 -4.26 18.28
N LEU A 271 34.75 -3.08 18.59
CA LEU A 271 33.96 -1.86 18.64
C LEU A 271 33.41 -1.48 17.25
N LEU A 272 34.22 -1.61 16.18
CA LEU A 272 33.76 -1.38 14.81
C LEU A 272 32.64 -2.37 14.43
N GLN A 273 32.82 -3.66 14.76
CA GLN A 273 31.79 -4.69 14.56
C GLN A 273 30.50 -4.36 15.33
N TYR A 274 30.60 -3.84 16.56
CA TYR A 274 29.45 -3.39 17.35
C TYR A 274 28.69 -2.26 16.63
N HIS A 275 29.38 -1.20 16.20
CA HIS A 275 28.74 -0.06 15.56
C HIS A 275 28.12 -0.42 14.21
N ALA A 276 28.78 -1.25 13.41
CA ALA A 276 28.23 -1.75 12.15
C ALA A 276 27.01 -2.64 12.37
N THR A 277 27.04 -3.53 13.39
CA THR A 277 25.91 -4.42 13.69
C THR A 277 24.67 -3.62 14.08
N THR A 278 24.83 -2.68 15.01
CA THR A 278 23.72 -1.84 15.49
C THR A 278 23.21 -0.86 14.42
N TYR A 279 24.03 -0.49 13.43
CA TYR A 279 23.60 0.26 12.25
C TYR A 279 22.63 -0.52 11.33
N PHE A 280 22.86 -1.81 11.12
CA PHE A 280 21.92 -2.64 10.36
C PHE A 280 20.69 -3.04 11.19
N ASP A 281 20.92 -3.45 12.44
CA ASP A 281 19.86 -3.85 13.35
C ASP A 281 20.24 -3.53 14.80
N ASN A 282 19.52 -2.59 15.42
CA ASN A 282 19.72 -2.18 16.80
C ASN A 282 18.93 -3.04 17.82
N GLU A 283 18.21 -4.08 17.39
CA GLU A 283 17.43 -4.99 18.25
C GLU A 283 18.03 -6.40 18.32
N VAL A 284 19.29 -6.55 17.89
CA VAL A 284 20.00 -7.83 17.91
C VAL A 284 20.20 -8.31 19.34
N SER A 285 19.81 -9.56 19.61
CA SER A 285 19.98 -10.19 20.92
C SER A 285 21.47 -10.38 21.27
N GLY A 286 21.83 -10.08 22.52
CA GLY A 286 23.20 -10.19 23.03
C GLY A 286 24.08 -8.97 22.75
N ILE A 287 23.56 -7.91 22.12
CA ILE A 287 24.27 -6.66 21.87
C ILE A 287 23.53 -5.52 22.61
N PRO A 288 24.23 -4.64 23.35
CA PRO A 288 23.58 -3.51 23.99
C PRO A 288 23.08 -2.51 22.94
N GLN A 289 21.83 -2.07 23.06
CA GLN A 289 21.23 -1.14 22.12
C GLN A 289 21.95 0.21 22.14
N ALA A 290 22.18 0.77 20.95
CA ALA A 290 22.69 2.12 20.80
C ALA A 290 21.58 3.13 21.08
N HIS A 291 21.88 4.11 21.94
CA HIS A 291 20.96 5.15 22.35
C HIS A 291 21.46 6.52 21.92
N HIS A 292 20.53 7.43 21.70
CA HIS A 292 20.82 8.86 21.60
C HIS A 292 21.25 9.39 22.98
N ARG A 293 21.87 10.59 23.02
CA ARG A 293 22.24 11.25 24.29
C ARG A 293 21.05 11.48 25.24
N SER A 294 19.84 11.51 24.70
CA SER A 294 18.58 11.62 25.44
C SER A 294 18.09 10.31 26.07
N GLY A 295 18.79 9.19 25.86
CA GLY A 295 18.38 7.87 26.34
C GLY A 295 17.33 7.18 25.47
N ARG A 296 16.91 7.77 24.35
CA ARG A 296 16.03 7.11 23.36
C ARG A 296 16.84 6.11 22.51
N PRO A 297 16.36 4.87 22.28
CA PRO A 297 17.03 3.94 21.36
C PRO A 297 16.98 4.47 19.92
N LEU A 298 18.07 4.28 19.17
CA LEU A 298 18.16 4.71 17.77
C LEU A 298 17.34 3.78 16.87
N LYS A 299 16.56 4.35 15.94
CA LYS A 299 15.81 3.59 14.91
C LYS A 299 16.66 3.44 13.64
N THR A 300 17.32 2.29 13.51
CA THR A 300 18.21 1.98 12.38
C THR A 300 17.48 1.25 11.24
N LEU A 301 18.21 0.67 10.28
CA LEU A 301 17.65 0.21 8.99
C LEU A 301 16.52 -0.82 9.16
N THR A 302 16.73 -1.83 10.00
CA THR A 302 15.75 -2.91 10.21
C THR A 302 14.46 -2.39 10.83
N GLN A 303 14.56 -1.48 11.81
CA GLN A 303 13.42 -0.86 12.50
C GLN A 303 12.62 0.05 11.57
N ARG A 304 13.25 0.69 10.58
CA ARG A 304 12.55 1.51 9.57
C ARG A 304 11.71 0.67 8.62
N LEU A 305 12.16 -0.55 8.32
CA LEU A 305 11.47 -1.44 7.40
C LEU A 305 10.36 -2.23 8.08
N LYS A 306 10.64 -2.80 9.26
CA LYS A 306 9.73 -3.68 10.01
C LYS A 306 8.76 -2.89 10.90
N GLY A 307 7.75 -3.59 11.42
CA GLY A 307 6.79 -3.05 12.39
C GLY A 307 5.50 -2.48 11.76
N LYS A 308 4.59 -2.02 12.62
CA LYS A 308 3.29 -1.45 12.21
C LYS A 308 3.44 -0.10 11.49
N GLU A 309 4.35 0.73 11.98
CA GLU A 309 4.71 2.03 11.40
C GLU A 309 5.89 1.94 10.41
N GLY A 310 6.41 0.73 10.16
CA GLY A 310 7.50 0.51 9.21
C GLY A 310 7.08 0.80 7.77
N ARG A 311 8.06 1.04 6.90
CA ARG A 311 7.84 1.44 5.51
C ARG A 311 6.96 0.46 4.72
N PHE A 312 7.08 -0.85 4.94
CA PHE A 312 6.27 -1.84 4.23
C PHE A 312 4.77 -1.64 4.49
N ARG A 313 4.36 -1.57 5.77
CA ARG A 313 2.94 -1.46 6.13
C ARG A 313 2.41 -0.04 6.02
N GLY A 314 3.18 0.95 6.48
CA GLY A 314 2.74 2.35 6.60
C GLY A 314 2.99 3.21 5.36
N SER A 315 3.82 2.75 4.42
CA SER A 315 4.15 3.55 3.22
C SER A 315 4.04 2.79 1.90
N LEU A 316 4.06 1.45 1.87
CA LEU A 316 3.94 0.70 0.62
C LEU A 316 2.56 0.05 0.48
N SER A 317 2.15 -0.80 1.42
CA SER A 317 0.86 -1.49 1.37
C SER A 317 -0.34 -0.57 1.64
N GLY A 318 -0.17 0.42 2.51
CA GLY A 318 -1.17 1.45 2.78
C GLY A 318 -0.55 2.83 2.68
N LYS A 319 -1.23 3.74 2.00
CA LYS A 319 -0.84 5.14 1.87
C LYS A 319 -2.05 6.02 2.14
N ARG A 320 -1.79 7.24 2.60
CA ARG A 320 -2.79 8.31 2.52
C ARG A 320 -2.92 8.72 1.07
N VAL A 321 -4.15 8.99 0.65
CA VAL A 321 -4.49 9.37 -0.72
C VAL A 321 -5.09 10.77 -0.73
N ASP A 322 -4.77 11.52 -1.77
CA ASP A 322 -5.38 12.83 -2.04
C ASP A 322 -6.77 12.66 -2.68
N PHE A 323 -7.45 13.77 -2.97
CA PHE A 323 -8.78 13.80 -3.59
C PHE A 323 -9.82 12.94 -2.86
N SER A 324 -9.80 13.02 -1.54
CA SER A 324 -10.73 12.34 -0.65
C SER A 324 -11.34 13.30 0.36
N SER A 325 -12.52 12.95 0.87
CA SER A 325 -13.21 13.68 1.93
C SER A 325 -13.91 12.72 2.88
N ARG A 326 -14.23 13.21 4.08
CA ARG A 326 -14.88 12.43 5.14
C ARG A 326 -15.82 13.33 5.92
N THR A 327 -17.05 12.90 6.12
CA THR A 327 -18.03 13.58 6.99
C THR A 327 -19.11 12.59 7.44
N VAL A 328 -19.97 13.03 8.36
CA VAL A 328 -21.11 12.28 8.89
C VAL A 328 -22.15 12.04 7.79
N ILE A 329 -22.83 10.90 7.83
CA ILE A 329 -23.91 10.56 6.90
C ILE A 329 -25.30 10.90 7.46
N SER A 330 -26.26 11.13 6.55
CA SER A 330 -27.65 11.43 6.86
C SER A 330 -28.59 10.73 5.86
N PRO A 331 -29.79 10.30 6.28
CA PRO A 331 -30.71 9.60 5.38
C PRO A 331 -31.39 10.59 4.43
N ASP A 332 -31.54 10.23 3.16
CA ASP A 332 -32.38 10.97 2.20
C ASP A 332 -33.06 9.98 1.24
N PRO A 333 -34.35 9.65 1.45
CA PRO A 333 -35.08 8.69 0.62
C PRO A 333 -35.52 9.29 -0.74
N ASN A 334 -35.31 10.58 -0.99
CA ASN A 334 -35.64 11.21 -2.27
C ASN A 334 -34.50 11.14 -3.30
N LEU A 335 -33.34 10.60 -2.89
CA LEU A 335 -32.22 10.33 -3.78
C LEU A 335 -32.44 9.00 -4.50
N ASP A 336 -31.92 8.90 -5.73
CA ASP A 336 -31.82 7.59 -6.37
C ASP A 336 -30.88 6.66 -5.56
N LEU A 337 -31.07 5.35 -5.69
CA LEU A 337 -30.23 4.34 -5.03
C LEU A 337 -28.74 4.49 -5.38
N SER A 338 -28.46 4.95 -6.59
CA SER A 338 -27.09 5.17 -7.06
C SER A 338 -26.54 6.57 -6.75
N GLU A 339 -27.35 7.48 -6.21
CA GLU A 339 -26.94 8.84 -5.89
C GLU A 339 -26.40 8.98 -4.46
N VAL A 340 -25.39 9.83 -4.31
CA VAL A 340 -24.90 10.29 -3.02
C VAL A 340 -24.98 11.81 -2.95
N GLY A 341 -25.62 12.32 -1.89
CA GLY A 341 -25.68 13.74 -1.63
C GLY A 341 -24.33 14.26 -1.14
N VAL A 342 -23.72 15.17 -1.89
CA VAL A 342 -22.43 15.79 -1.55
C VAL A 342 -22.62 17.25 -1.16
N PRO A 343 -22.08 17.70 -0.02
CA PRO A 343 -22.11 19.11 0.36
C PRO A 343 -21.41 20.01 -0.67
N GLU A 344 -21.99 21.18 -0.96
CA GLU A 344 -21.38 22.19 -1.85
C GLU A 344 -19.93 22.55 -1.41
N SER A 345 -19.69 22.63 -0.09
CA SER A 345 -18.35 22.91 0.47
C SER A 345 -17.30 21.85 0.13
N VAL A 346 -17.71 20.60 -0.05
CA VAL A 346 -16.85 19.49 -0.49
C VAL A 346 -16.71 19.54 -2.01
N ALA A 347 -17.81 19.78 -2.73
CA ALA A 347 -17.84 19.86 -4.19
C ALA A 347 -16.95 20.97 -4.77
N LYS A 348 -16.83 22.12 -4.08
CA LYS A 348 -15.91 23.21 -4.47
C LYS A 348 -14.43 22.86 -4.28
N LYS A 349 -14.11 21.99 -3.31
CA LYS A 349 -12.71 21.63 -2.99
C LYS A 349 -12.21 20.46 -3.82
N LEU A 350 -13.05 19.45 -4.02
CA LEU A 350 -12.71 18.29 -4.83
C LEU A 350 -12.96 18.61 -6.29
N THR A 351 -11.93 18.38 -7.11
CA THR A 351 -11.98 18.69 -8.54
C THR A 351 -11.83 17.45 -9.39
N ILE A 352 -12.32 17.56 -10.63
CA ILE A 352 -12.12 16.58 -11.69
C ILE A 352 -11.35 17.24 -12.83
N PRO A 353 -10.21 16.66 -13.28
CA PRO A 353 -9.48 17.14 -14.44
C PRO A 353 -10.26 16.75 -15.70
N VAL A 354 -10.57 17.74 -16.52
CA VAL A 354 -11.22 17.58 -17.81
C VAL A 354 -10.33 18.20 -18.88
N ILE A 355 -10.02 17.42 -19.91
CA ILE A 355 -9.29 17.93 -21.08
C ILE A 355 -10.27 18.70 -21.96
N ILE A 356 -9.86 19.87 -22.42
CA ILE A 356 -10.65 20.68 -23.35
C ILE A 356 -10.69 20.00 -24.70
N THR A 357 -11.91 19.75 -25.15
CA THR A 357 -12.26 19.19 -26.46
C THR A 357 -13.24 20.13 -27.15
N GLU A 358 -13.50 19.87 -28.44
CA GLU A 358 -14.45 20.66 -29.22
C GLU A 358 -15.86 20.68 -28.58
N TRP A 359 -16.29 19.58 -27.95
CA TRP A 359 -17.65 19.46 -27.40
C TRP A 359 -17.85 20.17 -26.06
N ASN A 360 -16.79 20.41 -25.29
CA ASN A 360 -16.91 20.91 -23.91
C ASN A 360 -16.33 22.32 -23.70
N ILE A 361 -15.70 22.91 -24.72
CA ILE A 361 -14.99 24.19 -24.60
C ILE A 361 -15.90 25.33 -24.13
N GLU A 362 -17.10 25.48 -24.70
CA GLU A 362 -18.03 26.54 -24.32
C GLU A 362 -18.48 26.42 -22.87
N LYS A 363 -18.76 25.20 -22.41
CA LYS A 363 -19.13 24.92 -21.01
C LYS A 363 -17.97 25.24 -20.07
N LEU A 364 -16.75 24.83 -20.41
CA LEU A 364 -15.58 25.06 -19.57
C LEU A 364 -15.19 26.54 -19.50
N LYS A 365 -15.36 27.31 -20.59
CA LYS A 365 -15.17 28.77 -20.58
C LYS A 365 -16.06 29.43 -19.53
N THR A 366 -17.35 29.10 -19.51
CA THR A 366 -18.30 29.63 -18.52
C THR A 366 -17.89 29.27 -17.08
N LEU A 367 -17.44 28.04 -16.84
CA LEU A 367 -16.98 27.61 -15.51
C LEU A 367 -15.69 28.31 -15.07
N VAL A 368 -14.77 28.60 -15.99
CA VAL A 368 -13.55 29.37 -15.69
C VAL A 368 -13.87 30.81 -15.35
N THR A 369 -14.84 31.43 -16.03
CA THR A 369 -15.32 32.79 -15.71
C THR A 369 -15.91 32.85 -14.30
N ASN A 370 -16.69 31.83 -13.90
CA ASN A 370 -17.22 31.72 -12.52
C ASN A 370 -16.09 31.62 -11.47
N GLY A 371 -14.98 30.96 -11.82
CA GLY A 371 -13.80 30.79 -10.97
C GLY A 371 -14.06 29.88 -9.75
N PRO A 372 -13.26 29.99 -8.68
CA PRO A 372 -13.32 29.05 -7.55
C PRO A 372 -14.44 29.32 -6.55
N GLU A 373 -14.99 30.54 -6.52
CA GLU A 373 -15.96 30.97 -5.49
C GLU A 373 -17.41 30.58 -5.81
N ILE A 374 -17.81 30.74 -7.07
CA ILE A 374 -19.17 30.49 -7.53
C ILE A 374 -19.28 29.03 -7.98
N PHE A 375 -20.24 28.30 -7.42
CA PHE A 375 -20.56 26.95 -7.85
C PHE A 375 -21.60 26.97 -8.97
N PRO A 376 -21.43 26.21 -10.07
CA PRO A 376 -20.25 25.41 -10.44
C PRO A 376 -19.11 26.27 -11.02
N GLY A 377 -17.87 25.92 -10.68
CA GLY A 377 -16.67 26.68 -11.03
C GLY A 377 -15.40 25.85 -11.23
N VAL A 378 -14.24 26.50 -11.20
CA VAL A 378 -12.91 25.93 -11.49
C VAL A 378 -11.86 26.47 -10.51
N ASN A 379 -10.96 25.59 -10.05
CA ASN A 379 -9.86 25.99 -9.17
C ASN A 379 -8.54 26.18 -9.93
N TYR A 380 -8.25 25.30 -10.90
CA TYR A 380 -6.99 25.30 -11.62
C TYR A 380 -7.17 25.09 -13.13
N VAL A 381 -6.28 25.71 -13.90
CA VAL A 381 -6.12 25.47 -15.33
C VAL A 381 -4.68 25.05 -15.58
N VAL A 382 -4.48 23.91 -16.24
CA VAL A 382 -3.18 23.38 -16.61
C VAL A 382 -3.02 23.51 -18.12
N ARG A 383 -2.00 24.25 -18.52
CA ARG A 383 -1.66 24.42 -19.94
C ARG A 383 -0.96 23.17 -20.49
N PRO A 384 -0.91 22.99 -21.82
CA PRO A 384 -0.19 21.88 -22.46
C PRO A 384 1.32 21.84 -22.16
N ASP A 385 1.91 22.96 -21.74
CA ASP A 385 3.31 23.05 -21.28
C ASP A 385 3.52 22.52 -19.84
N GLY A 386 2.44 22.13 -19.15
CA GLY A 386 2.45 21.64 -17.78
C GLY A 386 2.40 22.73 -16.72
N VAL A 387 2.30 24.01 -17.09
CA VAL A 387 2.16 25.11 -16.14
C VAL A 387 0.74 25.12 -15.57
N LYS A 388 0.65 24.96 -14.24
CA LYS A 388 -0.61 25.00 -13.49
C LYS A 388 -0.89 26.42 -13.00
N ILE A 389 -1.96 27.01 -13.51
CA ILE A 389 -2.46 28.33 -13.17
C ILE A 389 -3.52 28.18 -12.07
N ARG A 390 -3.37 28.96 -11.00
CA ARG A 390 -4.33 29.02 -9.89
C ARG A 390 -5.29 30.17 -10.11
N LEU A 391 -6.59 29.91 -10.20
CA LEU A 391 -7.58 30.96 -10.47
C LEU A 391 -7.86 31.88 -9.27
N ASP A 392 -7.45 31.51 -8.05
CA ASP A 392 -7.59 32.34 -6.85
C ASP A 392 -6.86 33.70 -6.98
N PHE A 393 -5.74 33.73 -7.71
CA PHE A 393 -4.85 34.89 -7.81
C PHE A 393 -4.97 35.64 -9.13
N VAL A 394 -5.96 35.29 -9.95
CA VAL A 394 -6.19 35.93 -11.25
C VAL A 394 -7.23 37.01 -11.08
N GLU A 395 -6.86 38.25 -11.39
CA GLU A 395 -7.76 39.41 -11.32
C GLU A 395 -8.83 39.37 -12.41
N ASP A 396 -8.45 39.15 -13.67
CA ASP A 396 -9.39 39.00 -14.79
C ASP A 396 -9.40 37.58 -15.35
N ARG A 397 -10.46 36.84 -15.00
CA ARG A 397 -10.67 35.44 -15.39
C ARG A 397 -11.14 35.32 -16.84
N SER A 398 -11.72 36.38 -17.40
CA SER A 398 -12.28 36.40 -18.76
C SER A 398 -11.17 36.22 -19.80
N VAL A 399 -10.02 36.87 -19.59
CA VAL A 399 -8.84 36.73 -20.46
C VAL A 399 -8.35 35.27 -20.49
N ILE A 400 -8.35 34.59 -19.34
CA ILE A 400 -7.96 33.18 -19.27
C ILE A 400 -8.97 32.31 -20.00
N ALA A 401 -10.27 32.54 -19.78
CA ALA A 401 -11.34 31.82 -20.45
C ALA A 401 -11.24 31.96 -21.99
N ASP A 402 -10.94 33.16 -22.50
CA ASP A 402 -10.79 33.40 -23.93
C ASP A 402 -9.54 32.72 -24.51
N SER A 403 -8.47 32.61 -23.71
CA SER A 403 -7.23 31.92 -24.08
C SER A 403 -7.29 30.38 -24.01
N LEU A 404 -8.44 29.81 -23.61
CA LEU A 404 -8.61 28.36 -23.56
C LEU A 404 -8.64 27.78 -24.97
N GLU A 405 -7.75 26.81 -25.20
CA GLU A 405 -7.64 26.08 -26.46
C GLU A 405 -7.75 24.56 -26.21
N MET A 406 -7.95 23.80 -27.28
CA MET A 406 -7.97 22.34 -27.21
C MET A 406 -6.65 21.79 -26.66
N GLY A 407 -6.73 20.79 -25.78
CA GLY A 407 -5.57 20.20 -25.12
C GLY A 407 -5.16 20.85 -23.79
N TYR A 408 -5.78 21.97 -23.41
CA TYR A 408 -5.71 22.47 -22.03
C TYR A 408 -6.44 21.50 -21.09
N LEU A 409 -6.07 21.48 -19.82
CA LEU A 409 -6.73 20.69 -18.79
C LEU A 409 -7.31 21.63 -17.72
N VAL A 410 -8.58 21.45 -17.40
CA VAL A 410 -9.32 22.27 -16.45
C VAL A 410 -9.72 21.40 -15.26
N GLU A 411 -9.35 21.81 -14.04
CA GLU A 411 -9.76 21.16 -12.81
C GLU A 411 -11.03 21.83 -12.27
N ARG A 412 -12.18 21.37 -12.77
CA ARG A 412 -13.51 21.88 -12.40
C ARG A 412 -14.00 21.29 -11.08
N HIS A 413 -14.92 21.98 -10.41
CA HIS A 413 -15.64 21.46 -9.24
C HIS A 413 -16.42 20.18 -9.58
N LEU A 414 -16.71 19.41 -8.54
CA LEU A 414 -17.56 18.23 -8.62
C LEU A 414 -19.01 18.65 -8.92
N MET A 415 -19.65 18.04 -9.91
CA MET A 415 -21.00 18.39 -10.35
C MET A 415 -21.94 17.18 -10.29
N ASP A 416 -23.23 17.45 -10.45
CA ASP A 416 -24.24 16.39 -10.52
C ASP A 416 -23.94 15.38 -11.64
N GLY A 417 -24.08 14.10 -11.33
CA GLY A 417 -23.83 12.98 -12.23
C GLY A 417 -22.37 12.48 -12.25
N ASP A 418 -21.43 13.21 -11.66
CA ASP A 418 -20.04 12.74 -11.55
C ASP A 418 -19.93 11.46 -10.72
N ILE A 419 -19.02 10.56 -11.10
CA ILE A 419 -18.82 9.30 -10.39
C ILE A 419 -17.83 9.48 -9.22
N VAL A 420 -18.20 8.96 -8.05
CA VAL A 420 -17.36 8.94 -6.85
C VAL A 420 -17.40 7.56 -6.20
N LEU A 421 -16.34 7.21 -5.50
CA LEU A 421 -16.29 5.98 -4.70
C LEU A 421 -16.63 6.31 -3.26
N PHE A 422 -17.66 5.67 -2.73
CA PHE A 422 -18.13 5.85 -1.37
C PHE A 422 -17.78 4.61 -0.53
N ASN A 423 -17.23 4.83 0.66
CA ASN A 423 -16.63 3.78 1.47
C ASN A 423 -16.93 3.97 2.97
N ARG A 424 -17.34 2.90 3.65
CA ARG A 424 -17.38 2.84 5.12
C ARG A 424 -16.27 1.92 5.65
N GLN A 425 -15.51 2.44 6.60
CA GLN A 425 -14.52 1.67 7.35
C GLN A 425 -15.16 1.11 8.63
N PRO A 426 -14.85 -0.14 9.02
CA PRO A 426 -13.96 -1.10 8.37
C PRO A 426 -14.57 -1.74 7.12
N SER A 427 -13.78 -1.88 6.05
CA SER A 427 -14.22 -2.52 4.81
C SER A 427 -14.06 -4.04 4.93
N LEU A 428 -15.17 -4.75 5.19
CA LEU A 428 -15.18 -6.20 5.45
C LEU A 428 -15.36 -7.03 4.18
N HIS A 429 -16.07 -6.49 3.19
CA HIS A 429 -16.35 -7.15 1.93
C HIS A 429 -16.30 -6.14 0.78
N GLN A 430 -16.33 -6.64 -0.46
CA GLN A 430 -16.21 -5.81 -1.66
C GLN A 430 -17.24 -4.66 -1.69
N MET A 431 -18.50 -4.94 -1.33
CA MET A 431 -19.57 -3.94 -1.34
C MET A 431 -19.44 -2.85 -0.24
N SER A 432 -18.43 -2.92 0.64
CA SER A 432 -18.14 -1.81 1.56
C SER A 432 -17.53 -0.59 0.85
N ILE A 433 -17.18 -0.72 -0.44
CA ILE A 433 -16.85 0.38 -1.34
C ILE A 433 -17.64 0.21 -2.65
N MET A 434 -18.44 1.21 -3.01
CA MET A 434 -19.22 1.22 -4.26
C MET A 434 -19.14 2.58 -4.93
N ALA A 435 -19.43 2.61 -6.23
CA ALA A 435 -19.48 3.82 -7.01
C ALA A 435 -20.90 4.43 -6.99
N HIS A 436 -20.96 5.73 -6.70
CA HIS A 436 -22.17 6.53 -6.60
C HIS A 436 -22.09 7.74 -7.53
N HIS A 437 -23.22 8.19 -8.04
CA HIS A 437 -23.36 9.45 -8.76
C HIS A 437 -23.53 10.59 -7.76
N VAL A 438 -22.79 11.67 -7.98
CA VAL A 438 -22.88 12.84 -7.12
C VAL A 438 -24.19 13.56 -7.36
N ARG A 439 -24.81 14.01 -6.28
CA ARG A 439 -25.83 15.05 -6.30
C ARG A 439 -25.47 16.13 -5.28
N VAL A 440 -25.17 17.32 -5.74
CA VAL A 440 -24.71 18.42 -4.90
C VAL A 440 -25.90 19.04 -4.18
N LEU A 441 -25.85 19.00 -2.85
CA LEU A 441 -26.93 19.46 -1.99
C LEU A 441 -26.40 20.42 -0.91
N PRO A 442 -27.25 21.35 -0.43
CA PRO A 442 -26.88 22.18 0.70
C PRO A 442 -26.74 21.35 1.97
N GLY A 443 -25.81 21.75 2.84
CA GLY A 443 -25.54 21.08 4.12
C GLY A 443 -24.06 20.80 4.33
N LYS A 444 -23.77 19.90 5.28
CA LYS A 444 -22.41 19.50 5.67
C LYS A 444 -22.22 17.98 5.81
N THR A 445 -23.28 17.21 5.59
CA THR A 445 -23.31 15.75 5.71
C THR A 445 -23.40 15.11 4.33
N PHE A 446 -22.91 13.88 4.20
CA PHE A 446 -23.24 13.06 3.05
C PHE A 446 -24.67 12.55 3.18
N ARG A 447 -25.42 12.52 2.09
CA ARG A 447 -26.78 11.96 2.09
C ARG A 447 -26.80 10.65 1.34
N LEU A 448 -27.42 9.64 1.93
CA LEU A 448 -27.49 8.30 1.37
C LEU A 448 -28.93 7.78 1.42
N HIS A 449 -29.34 7.07 0.37
CA HIS A 449 -30.61 6.38 0.37
C HIS A 449 -30.62 5.24 1.42
N PRO A 450 -31.59 5.17 2.35
CA PRO A 450 -31.57 4.21 3.47
C PRO A 450 -31.49 2.74 3.05
N SER A 451 -32.07 2.34 1.90
CA SER A 451 -31.98 0.97 1.39
C SER A 451 -30.55 0.50 1.06
N VAL A 452 -29.61 1.43 0.90
CA VAL A 452 -28.19 1.15 0.57
C VAL A 452 -27.31 1.10 1.83
N CYS A 453 -27.89 1.27 3.02
CA CYS A 453 -27.18 1.12 4.29
C CYS A 453 -26.65 -0.31 4.57
N PRO A 454 -27.37 -1.42 4.24
CA PRO A 454 -26.93 -2.76 4.60
C PRO A 454 -25.58 -3.17 4.01
N PRO A 455 -25.26 -2.91 2.72
CA PRO A 455 -23.92 -3.13 2.18
C PRO A 455 -22.80 -2.40 2.91
N TYR A 456 -23.07 -1.22 3.46
CA TYR A 456 -22.06 -0.49 4.25
C TYR A 456 -22.08 -0.89 5.73
N ASN A 457 -23.09 -1.66 6.16
CA ASN A 457 -23.42 -1.88 7.57
C ASN A 457 -23.50 -0.56 8.35
N ALA A 458 -23.99 0.49 7.70
CA ALA A 458 -24.02 1.86 8.21
C ALA A 458 -25.34 2.18 8.92
N ASP A 459 -25.26 3.02 9.93
CA ASP A 459 -26.43 3.63 10.56
C ASP A 459 -26.27 5.16 10.62
N PHE A 460 -27.19 5.84 11.32
CA PHE A 460 -27.26 7.31 11.33
C PHE A 460 -27.10 7.89 12.75
N ASP A 461 -26.32 7.22 13.61
CA ASP A 461 -26.07 7.67 15.00
C ASP A 461 -24.88 8.65 15.14
N GLY A 462 -24.19 8.93 14.03
CA GLY A 462 -22.94 9.68 14.00
C GLY A 462 -21.88 9.07 13.09
N ASP A 463 -22.18 7.94 12.45
CA ASP A 463 -21.34 7.27 11.46
C ASP A 463 -20.76 8.22 10.39
N GLU A 464 -19.45 8.13 10.19
CA GLU A 464 -18.71 8.90 9.20
C GLU A 464 -18.25 8.00 8.05
N MET A 465 -18.46 8.44 6.81
CA MET A 465 -18.04 7.72 5.60
C MET A 465 -17.04 8.53 4.79
N ASN A 466 -16.25 7.83 3.99
CA ASN A 466 -15.23 8.40 3.12
C ASN A 466 -15.75 8.47 1.68
N LEU A 467 -15.40 9.54 0.99
CA LEU A 467 -15.66 9.75 -0.43
C LEU A 467 -14.33 9.97 -1.14
N HIS A 468 -14.11 9.25 -2.24
CA HIS A 468 -12.93 9.36 -3.10
C HIS A 468 -13.35 9.72 -4.51
N VAL A 469 -12.60 10.62 -5.17
CA VAL A 469 -12.93 11.09 -6.52
C VAL A 469 -11.89 10.58 -7.52
N PRO A 470 -12.22 9.59 -8.37
CA PRO A 470 -11.31 9.09 -9.40
C PRO A 470 -10.94 10.16 -10.43
N GLN A 471 -9.63 10.36 -10.64
CA GLN A 471 -9.11 11.47 -11.44
C GLN A 471 -8.94 11.13 -12.94
N SER A 472 -8.50 9.91 -13.28
CA SER A 472 -8.35 9.50 -14.68
C SER A 472 -9.70 9.05 -15.27
N GLU A 473 -9.88 9.26 -16.58
CA GLU A 473 -11.08 8.79 -17.31
C GLU A 473 -11.22 7.27 -17.24
N GLU A 474 -10.12 6.53 -17.35
CA GLU A 474 -10.12 5.06 -17.27
C GLU A 474 -10.64 4.57 -15.92
N ALA A 475 -10.19 5.17 -14.81
CA ALA A 475 -10.64 4.80 -13.47
C ALA A 475 -12.11 5.17 -13.23
N ARG A 476 -12.58 6.30 -13.80
CA ARG A 476 -14.00 6.66 -13.77
C ARG A 476 -14.84 5.65 -14.55
N ALA A 477 -14.42 5.28 -15.76
CA ALA A 477 -15.12 4.31 -16.60
C ALA A 477 -15.18 2.93 -15.93
N GLU A 478 -14.08 2.47 -15.34
CA GLU A 478 -14.04 1.21 -14.57
C GLU A 478 -15.01 1.24 -13.38
N ALA A 479 -15.02 2.34 -12.61
CA ALA A 479 -15.94 2.50 -11.49
C ALA A 479 -17.41 2.49 -11.92
N ILE A 480 -17.73 3.15 -13.04
CA ILE A 480 -19.08 3.15 -13.63
C ILE A 480 -19.47 1.74 -14.05
N LEU A 481 -18.61 0.99 -14.73
CA LEU A 481 -19.00 -0.32 -15.28
C LEU A 481 -19.04 -1.44 -14.24
N LEU A 482 -18.16 -1.41 -13.23
CA LEU A 482 -17.98 -2.56 -12.33
C LEU A 482 -18.47 -2.32 -10.90
N MET A 483 -18.53 -1.07 -10.46
CA MET A 483 -18.71 -0.75 -9.03
C MET A 483 -20.01 0.00 -8.72
N ARG A 484 -20.84 0.32 -9.72
CA ARG A 484 -22.12 1.01 -9.49
C ARG A 484 -23.04 0.22 -8.57
N VAL A 485 -23.78 0.94 -7.73
CA VAL A 485 -24.75 0.35 -6.78
C VAL A 485 -25.74 -0.60 -7.46
N GLN A 486 -26.23 -0.23 -8.65
CA GLN A 486 -27.20 -1.03 -9.42
C GLN A 486 -26.64 -2.40 -9.84
N GLU A 487 -25.32 -2.49 -10.04
CA GLU A 487 -24.63 -3.74 -10.41
C GLU A 487 -24.26 -4.59 -9.16
N GLN A 488 -24.50 -4.07 -7.96
CA GLN A 488 -24.12 -4.67 -6.67
C GLN A 488 -25.35 -4.95 -5.78
N LEU A 489 -26.54 -5.09 -6.37
CA LEU A 489 -27.78 -5.37 -5.64
C LEU A 489 -27.77 -6.76 -4.98
N ILE A 490 -27.11 -7.74 -5.60
CA ILE A 490 -27.07 -9.15 -5.16
C ILE A 490 -25.76 -9.44 -4.45
N SER A 491 -25.84 -10.02 -3.25
CA SER A 491 -24.67 -10.41 -2.47
C SER A 491 -23.96 -11.63 -3.05
N PRO A 492 -22.64 -11.57 -3.32
CA PRO A 492 -21.85 -12.72 -3.77
C PRO A 492 -21.79 -13.87 -2.73
N ARG A 493 -22.13 -13.61 -1.47
CA ARG A 493 -22.04 -14.59 -0.38
C ARG A 493 -23.14 -15.65 -0.44
N PHE A 494 -24.37 -15.25 -0.75
CA PHE A 494 -25.55 -16.11 -0.65
C PHE A 494 -26.52 -15.98 -1.84
N GLY A 495 -26.22 -15.13 -2.82
CA GLY A 495 -27.02 -15.03 -4.05
C GLY A 495 -28.40 -14.39 -3.87
N GLY A 496 -28.60 -13.58 -2.82
CA GLY A 496 -29.83 -12.83 -2.59
C GLY A 496 -29.59 -11.31 -2.54
N PRO A 497 -30.66 -10.50 -2.64
CA PRO A 497 -30.56 -9.05 -2.65
C PRO A 497 -30.10 -8.53 -1.29
N ILE A 498 -28.98 -7.79 -1.25
CA ILE A 498 -28.50 -7.12 -0.02
C ILE A 498 -29.11 -5.72 0.12
N ILE A 499 -29.46 -5.08 -0.99
CA ILE A 499 -30.16 -3.80 -1.02
C ILE A 499 -31.66 -4.09 -1.12
N GLY A 500 -32.46 -3.51 -0.25
CA GLY A 500 -33.89 -3.75 -0.20
C GLY A 500 -34.63 -2.83 0.78
N GLY A 501 -35.90 -3.11 0.98
CA GLY A 501 -36.76 -2.42 1.94
C GLY A 501 -36.30 -2.64 3.37
N LEU A 502 -36.21 -1.56 4.14
CA LEU A 502 -35.86 -1.56 5.56
C LEU A 502 -36.97 -0.92 6.38
N ARG A 503 -37.23 -1.45 7.58
CA ARG A 503 -38.09 -0.86 8.63
C ARG A 503 -39.39 -0.27 8.05
N ASP A 504 -39.45 1.05 7.89
CA ASP A 504 -40.62 1.80 7.43
C ASP A 504 -41.12 1.37 6.05
N PHE A 505 -40.22 1.00 5.12
CA PHE A 505 -40.61 0.46 3.82
C PHE A 505 -41.42 -0.84 3.96
N ILE A 506 -41.04 -1.69 4.91
CA ILE A 506 -41.75 -2.95 5.17
C ILE A 506 -43.11 -2.70 5.81
N THR A 507 -43.17 -1.81 6.80
CA THR A 507 -44.43 -1.44 7.46
C THR A 507 -45.40 -0.78 6.49
N GLY A 508 -44.90 0.14 5.65
CA GLY A 508 -45.67 0.80 4.62
C GLY A 508 -46.23 -0.17 3.58
N ALA A 509 -45.40 -1.09 3.07
CA ALA A 509 -45.84 -2.11 2.12
C ALA A 509 -46.91 -3.04 2.71
N TYR A 510 -46.75 -3.45 3.97
CA TYR A 510 -47.72 -4.28 4.67
C TYR A 510 -49.08 -3.56 4.84
N LEU A 511 -49.06 -2.31 5.32
CA LEU A 511 -50.29 -1.52 5.49
C LEU A 511 -50.94 -1.22 4.14
N LEU A 512 -50.17 -0.94 3.09
CA LEU A 512 -50.70 -0.66 1.78
C LEU A 512 -51.38 -1.88 1.15
N THR A 513 -50.80 -3.07 1.31
CA THR A 513 -51.27 -4.29 0.62
C THR A 513 -52.27 -5.12 1.41
N LYS A 514 -52.70 -4.63 2.57
CA LYS A 514 -53.73 -5.27 3.42
C LYS A 514 -55.10 -5.24 2.74
N ASP A 515 -55.91 -6.28 2.98
CA ASP A 515 -57.22 -6.46 2.31
C ASP A 515 -58.24 -5.36 2.62
N ASP A 516 -58.13 -4.71 3.77
CA ASP A 516 -59.00 -3.63 4.24
C ASP A 516 -58.55 -2.23 3.76
N THR A 517 -57.39 -2.12 3.10
CA THR A 517 -56.86 -0.84 2.63
C THR A 517 -57.55 -0.41 1.33
N THR A 518 -58.33 0.67 1.43
CA THR A 518 -59.00 1.33 0.32
C THR A 518 -58.44 2.74 0.13
N LEU A 519 -58.28 3.16 -1.12
CA LEU A 519 -57.72 4.45 -1.52
C LEU A 519 -58.75 5.20 -2.37
N THR A 520 -58.90 6.50 -2.12
CA THR A 520 -59.68 7.39 -2.98
C THR A 520 -58.98 7.61 -4.32
N ASN A 521 -59.72 8.08 -5.33
CA ASN A 521 -59.14 8.40 -6.64
C ASN A 521 -57.98 9.41 -6.54
N GLN A 522 -58.08 10.39 -5.64
CA GLN A 522 -57.04 11.40 -5.44
C GLN A 522 -55.79 10.82 -4.77
N GLU A 523 -55.96 10.02 -3.71
CA GLU A 523 -54.83 9.37 -3.03
C GLU A 523 -54.10 8.40 -3.95
N PHE A 524 -54.84 7.59 -4.72
CA PHE A 524 -54.26 6.66 -5.67
C PHE A 524 -53.41 7.39 -6.74
N ALA A 525 -53.95 8.44 -7.34
CA ALA A 525 -53.24 9.24 -8.35
C ALA A 525 -51.99 9.93 -7.76
N ASN A 526 -52.12 10.50 -6.56
CA ASN A 526 -51.00 11.16 -5.88
C ASN A 526 -49.87 10.17 -5.54
N TYR A 527 -50.19 8.99 -5.02
CA TYR A 527 -49.18 7.98 -4.71
C TYR A 527 -48.56 7.36 -5.96
N ALA A 528 -49.34 7.14 -7.02
CA ALA A 528 -48.82 6.70 -8.31
C ALA A 528 -47.82 7.72 -8.88
N MET A 529 -48.17 9.01 -8.83
CA MET A 529 -47.28 10.10 -9.24
C MET A 529 -46.00 10.17 -8.38
N LEU A 530 -46.12 10.03 -7.06
CA LEU A 530 -44.95 10.01 -6.16
C LEU A 530 -44.01 8.83 -6.42
N GLY A 531 -44.55 7.68 -6.84
CA GLY A 531 -43.76 6.53 -7.27
C GLY A 531 -43.16 6.66 -8.66
N GLY A 532 -43.45 7.74 -9.39
CA GLY A 532 -42.95 7.97 -10.75
C GLY A 532 -43.71 7.20 -11.83
N TYR A 533 -44.99 6.88 -11.62
CA TYR A 533 -45.81 6.20 -12.61
C TYR A 533 -46.43 7.20 -13.61
N ASP A 534 -46.11 7.03 -14.90
CA ASP A 534 -46.56 7.91 -15.99
C ASP A 534 -47.60 7.26 -16.93
N GLY A 535 -48.10 6.06 -16.59
CA GLY A 535 -49.01 5.28 -17.44
C GLY A 535 -50.51 5.58 -17.23
N GLU A 536 -51.35 4.84 -17.95
CA GLU A 536 -52.80 4.91 -17.76
C GLU A 536 -53.22 4.23 -16.44
N LEU A 537 -53.98 4.95 -15.61
CA LEU A 537 -54.47 4.40 -14.34
C LEU A 537 -55.55 3.33 -14.61
N PRO A 538 -55.51 2.19 -13.90
CA PRO A 538 -56.49 1.12 -14.07
C PRO A 538 -57.87 1.53 -13.57
N GLU A 539 -58.91 0.74 -13.89
CA GLU A 539 -60.23 0.95 -13.29
C GLU A 539 -60.26 0.57 -11.79
N PRO A 540 -61.04 1.30 -10.97
CA PRO A 540 -61.21 0.96 -9.56
C PRO A 540 -61.94 -0.38 -9.39
N LYS A 541 -61.36 -1.29 -8.60
CA LYS A 541 -61.92 -2.64 -8.36
C LYS A 541 -63.11 -2.62 -7.39
N ILE A 542 -63.24 -1.60 -6.53
CA ILE A 542 -64.30 -1.52 -5.52
C ILE A 542 -65.26 -0.40 -5.93
N LYS A 543 -66.48 -0.78 -6.34
CA LYS A 543 -67.54 0.17 -6.72
C LYS A 543 -68.66 0.12 -5.69
N ASN A 544 -68.81 1.17 -4.88
CA ASN A 544 -69.98 1.38 -4.02
C ASN A 544 -71.04 2.21 -4.78
N LYS A 545 -72.29 2.22 -4.28
CA LYS A 545 -73.43 2.87 -4.96
C LYS A 545 -73.23 4.36 -5.26
N GLU A 546 -72.31 5.04 -4.57
CA GLU A 546 -72.07 6.49 -4.71
C GLU A 546 -70.59 6.84 -4.99
N GLU A 547 -69.62 5.96 -4.70
CA GLU A 547 -68.18 6.23 -4.87
C GLU A 547 -67.40 4.98 -5.31
N SER A 548 -66.30 5.19 -6.05
CA SER A 548 -65.38 4.14 -6.48
C SER A 548 -64.04 4.26 -5.75
N PHE A 549 -63.52 3.14 -5.28
CA PHE A 549 -62.28 3.05 -4.52
C PHE A 549 -61.28 2.09 -5.17
N TYR A 550 -60.01 2.42 -5.02
CA TYR A 550 -58.91 1.53 -5.39
C TYR A 550 -58.49 0.68 -4.19
N SER A 551 -58.01 -0.54 -4.45
CA SER A 551 -57.29 -1.32 -3.44
C SER A 551 -55.81 -0.95 -3.45
N GLY A 552 -55.15 -0.91 -2.29
CA GLY A 552 -53.71 -0.68 -2.25
C GLY A 552 -52.87 -1.74 -2.97
N LYS A 553 -53.40 -2.96 -3.19
CA LYS A 553 -52.79 -3.96 -4.07
C LYS A 553 -52.75 -3.53 -5.53
N GLN A 554 -53.76 -2.78 -6.00
CA GLN A 554 -53.74 -2.21 -7.35
C GLN A 554 -52.60 -1.21 -7.50
N LEU A 555 -52.35 -0.40 -6.46
CA LEU A 555 -51.28 0.58 -6.47
C LEU A 555 -49.91 -0.12 -6.53
N PHE A 556 -49.69 -1.15 -5.70
CA PHE A 556 -48.46 -1.93 -5.74
C PHE A 556 -48.23 -2.62 -7.10
N SER A 557 -49.32 -3.09 -7.73
CA SER A 557 -49.26 -3.78 -9.04
C SER A 557 -48.83 -2.87 -10.18
N LEU A 558 -48.98 -1.54 -10.06
CA LEU A 558 -48.55 -0.60 -11.11
C LEU A 558 -47.04 -0.65 -11.39
N PHE A 559 -46.25 -1.04 -10.39
CA PHE A 559 -44.78 -1.03 -10.46
C PHE A 559 -44.18 -2.40 -10.82
N LEU A 560 -45.03 -3.41 -11.05
CA LEU A 560 -44.58 -4.74 -11.43
C LEU A 560 -44.62 -4.92 -12.97
N PRO A 561 -43.66 -5.66 -13.56
CA PRO A 561 -43.74 -6.01 -14.98
C PRO A 561 -44.99 -6.84 -15.29
N SER A 562 -45.65 -6.57 -16.43
CA SER A 562 -46.92 -7.21 -16.81
C SER A 562 -46.83 -8.71 -17.08
N ASP A 563 -45.63 -9.26 -17.25
CA ASP A 563 -45.36 -10.69 -17.43
C ASP A 563 -44.87 -11.38 -16.14
N PHE A 564 -44.73 -10.63 -15.05
CA PHE A 564 -44.19 -11.15 -13.80
C PHE A 564 -45.22 -12.03 -13.06
N ASN A 565 -44.80 -13.26 -12.75
CA ASN A 565 -45.62 -14.25 -12.06
C ASN A 565 -44.81 -14.81 -10.89
N PHE A 566 -45.36 -14.74 -9.68
CA PHE A 566 -44.62 -15.11 -8.48
C PHE A 566 -45.52 -15.56 -7.35
N VAL A 567 -45.07 -16.55 -6.57
CA VAL A 567 -45.85 -17.13 -5.47
C VAL A 567 -44.95 -17.41 -4.26
N MET A 568 -45.26 -16.80 -3.12
CA MET A 568 -44.56 -17.06 -1.86
C MET A 568 -45.51 -17.10 -0.66
N THR A 569 -44.97 -17.53 0.48
CA THR A 569 -45.69 -17.42 1.76
C THR A 569 -45.10 -16.29 2.59
N SER A 570 -45.91 -15.28 2.90
CA SER A 570 -45.53 -14.14 3.73
C SER A 570 -45.18 -14.58 5.16
N LYS A 571 -44.36 -13.78 5.85
CA LYS A 571 -44.10 -13.99 7.29
C LYS A 571 -45.37 -13.76 8.11
N TRP A 572 -46.24 -12.85 7.69
CA TRP A 572 -47.55 -12.65 8.31
C TRP A 572 -48.36 -13.95 8.32
N SER A 573 -48.55 -14.59 7.16
CA SER A 573 -49.30 -15.84 7.06
C SER A 573 -48.66 -16.98 7.86
N LYS A 574 -47.32 -17.08 7.86
CA LYS A 574 -46.60 -18.04 8.72
C LYS A 574 -46.84 -17.79 10.21
N GLY A 575 -46.87 -16.53 10.64
CA GLY A 575 -47.05 -16.13 12.03
C GLY A 575 -48.49 -16.29 12.53
N THR A 576 -49.49 -16.12 11.67
CA THR A 576 -50.92 -16.24 12.03
C THR A 576 -51.52 -17.62 11.74
N GLY A 577 -50.72 -18.61 11.34
CA GLY A 577 -51.23 -19.93 10.92
C GLY A 577 -52.13 -19.86 9.68
N GLY A 578 -51.89 -18.88 8.81
CA GLY A 578 -52.65 -18.61 7.60
C GLY A 578 -52.40 -19.61 6.46
N LYS A 579 -52.91 -19.27 5.28
CA LYS A 579 -52.78 -20.12 4.08
C LYS A 579 -51.32 -20.18 3.61
N GLN A 580 -50.85 -21.36 3.24
CA GLN A 580 -49.58 -21.49 2.51
C GLN A 580 -49.70 -20.82 1.13
N LYS A 581 -48.63 -20.17 0.68
CA LYS A 581 -48.57 -19.45 -0.61
C LYS A 581 -49.65 -18.37 -0.73
N ASP A 582 -49.77 -17.53 0.29
CA ASP A 582 -50.77 -16.45 0.34
C ASP A 582 -50.47 -15.31 -0.65
N VAL A 583 -49.19 -15.00 -0.89
CA VAL A 583 -48.77 -13.97 -1.86
C VAL A 583 -48.78 -14.57 -3.25
N VAL A 584 -49.69 -14.09 -4.09
CA VAL A 584 -49.87 -14.54 -5.48
C VAL A 584 -49.87 -13.34 -6.40
N ILE A 585 -48.82 -13.24 -7.23
CA ILE A 585 -48.69 -12.26 -8.29
C ILE A 585 -48.87 -12.98 -9.63
N LYS A 586 -49.78 -12.49 -10.47
CA LYS A 586 -50.03 -13.03 -11.81
C LYS A 586 -50.07 -11.92 -12.83
N ASN A 587 -49.25 -12.02 -13.87
CA ASN A 587 -49.15 -11.04 -14.94
C ASN A 587 -49.01 -9.60 -14.42
N GLY A 588 -48.11 -9.39 -13.45
CA GLY A 588 -47.90 -8.09 -12.80
C GLY A 588 -48.97 -7.67 -11.79
N GLU A 589 -50.08 -8.40 -11.64
CA GLU A 589 -51.11 -8.09 -10.65
C GLU A 589 -50.95 -8.87 -9.35
N LEU A 590 -50.91 -8.15 -8.22
CA LEU A 590 -50.97 -8.73 -6.87
C LEU A 590 -52.43 -9.14 -6.56
N VAL A 591 -52.73 -10.42 -6.74
CA VAL A 591 -54.08 -10.99 -6.59
C VAL A 591 -54.42 -11.22 -5.11
N SER A 592 -53.47 -11.78 -4.34
CA SER A 592 -53.68 -12.12 -2.93
C SER A 592 -52.40 -12.00 -2.11
N GLY A 593 -52.56 -11.96 -0.79
CA GLY A 593 -51.47 -11.87 0.18
C GLY A 593 -51.07 -10.44 0.51
N VAL A 594 -50.15 -10.31 1.47
CA VAL A 594 -49.58 -9.04 1.92
C VAL A 594 -48.09 -9.03 1.67
N ILE A 595 -47.55 -7.87 1.29
CA ILE A 595 -46.12 -7.66 1.06
C ILE A 595 -45.46 -7.32 2.39
N ASP A 596 -44.46 -8.10 2.80
CA ASP A 596 -43.73 -7.92 4.06
C ASP A 596 -42.22 -8.10 3.86
N LYS A 597 -41.48 -8.30 4.97
CA LYS A 597 -40.03 -8.51 4.92
C LYS A 597 -39.63 -9.65 4.01
N SER A 598 -40.39 -10.75 3.94
CA SER A 598 -40.06 -11.87 3.04
C SER A 598 -40.17 -11.52 1.56
N SER A 599 -40.95 -10.48 1.23
CA SER A 599 -41.19 -10.07 -0.15
C SER A 599 -40.18 -9.05 -0.65
N ILE A 600 -39.90 -8.00 0.12
CA ILE A 600 -39.05 -6.87 -0.31
C ILE A 600 -37.93 -6.53 0.66
N GLY A 601 -37.71 -7.36 1.69
CA GLY A 601 -36.69 -7.12 2.69
C GLY A 601 -35.27 -7.33 2.17
N ALA A 602 -34.35 -6.49 2.62
CA ALA A 602 -32.92 -6.75 2.43
C ALA A 602 -32.52 -8.12 3.04
N GLU A 603 -31.59 -8.80 2.37
CA GLU A 603 -31.01 -10.12 2.71
C GLU A 603 -31.96 -11.32 2.59
N GLU A 604 -33.16 -11.15 2.02
CA GLU A 604 -34.12 -12.25 1.86
C GLU A 604 -33.97 -12.86 0.45
N PRO A 605 -33.40 -14.08 0.34
CA PRO A 605 -33.27 -14.77 -0.95
C PRO A 605 -34.62 -15.27 -1.45
N GLU A 606 -34.73 -15.51 -2.75
CA GLU A 606 -35.97 -16.01 -3.40
C GLU A 606 -37.18 -15.11 -3.10
N SER A 607 -36.96 -13.79 -3.05
CA SER A 607 -37.97 -12.79 -2.75
C SER A 607 -38.57 -12.18 -4.03
N VAL A 608 -39.42 -11.15 -3.89
CA VAL A 608 -40.00 -10.43 -5.04
C VAL A 608 -38.95 -9.54 -5.72
N LEU A 609 -37.90 -9.15 -4.99
CA LEU A 609 -36.81 -8.29 -5.45
C LEU A 609 -35.76 -9.00 -6.30
#